data_AF-A0A1R2AUC0-F1
#
_entry.id   AF-A0A1R2AUC0-F1
#
_cell.length_a   1.000
_cell.length_b   1.000
_cell.length_c   1.000
_cell.angle_alpha   90.00
_cell.angle_beta   90.00
_cell.angle_gamma   90.00
#
_symmetry.space_group_name_H-M   'P 1'
#
loop_
_entity.id
_entity.type
_entity.pdbx_description
1 polymer ?
#
loop_
_entity_poly.entity_id
_entity_poly.type
_entity_poly.pdbx_seq_one_letter_code
_entity_poly.pdbx_strand_id
1 'polypeptide(L)'
;MGCISVRKIKSTTLTRSETHFSTSLAQTRDNFLSRIINLHSLGLKCKKGIENSIRQKNRQVAVLLKLKQIYIDSKLHELREMIAQVDFCIENLSECQKSKKAIMKLINEENQELTHVLLKDDVDLLLTNSKDYIESIKKEIGKLHLDEKSAEIEIEHLLQVSFVESASEGTFKRRKYSRIERNLTY
;
A
#
# COMPACT_ATOMS: atom_id res chain seq x y z
N MET A 1 41.07 -45.95 -22.63
CA MET A 1 41.13 -44.78 -23.53
C MET A 1 39.70 -44.37 -23.84
N GLY A 2 39.19 -43.38 -23.11
CA GLY A 2 37.80 -42.93 -23.22
C GLY A 2 37.61 -41.88 -24.31
N CYS A 3 36.40 -41.85 -24.88
CA CYS A 3 35.93 -40.73 -25.70
C CYS A 3 34.69 -40.15 -25.01
N ILE A 4 34.90 -39.09 -24.22
CA ILE A 4 33.82 -38.28 -23.65
C ILE A 4 33.34 -37.34 -24.75
N SER A 5 32.12 -37.60 -25.25
CA SER A 5 31.44 -36.70 -26.19
C SER A 5 30.99 -35.45 -25.44
N VAL A 6 31.69 -34.33 -25.67
CA VAL A 6 31.34 -33.02 -25.12
C VAL A 6 30.11 -32.51 -25.87
N ARG A 7 28.93 -32.62 -25.27
CA ARG A 7 27.72 -31.95 -25.76
C ARG A 7 27.99 -30.45 -25.79
N LYS A 8 27.95 -29.84 -26.98
CA LYS A 8 27.98 -28.39 -27.16
C LYS A 8 26.84 -27.76 -26.35
N ILE A 9 27.18 -27.09 -25.26
CA ILE A 9 26.27 -26.15 -24.59
C ILE A 9 26.04 -25.03 -25.60
N LYS A 10 24.84 -24.98 -26.21
CA LYS A 10 24.42 -23.83 -27.00
C LYS A 10 24.30 -22.66 -26.03
N SER A 11 25.31 -21.79 -26.00
CA SER A 11 25.17 -20.46 -25.42
C SER A 11 24.13 -19.72 -26.25
N THR A 12 22.91 -19.61 -25.73
CA THR A 12 21.85 -18.80 -26.33
C THR A 12 22.20 -17.33 -26.11
N THR A 13 22.92 -16.76 -27.07
CA THR A 13 23.08 -15.30 -27.16
C THR A 13 21.73 -14.68 -27.46
N LEU A 14 21.21 -13.88 -26.53
CA LEU A 14 19.97 -13.13 -26.69
C LEU A 14 20.07 -12.16 -27.87
N THR A 15 18.99 -12.02 -28.62
CA THR A 15 18.87 -11.03 -29.70
C THR A 15 18.79 -9.60 -29.14
N ARG A 16 19.10 -8.60 -29.97
CA ARG A 16 19.03 -7.16 -29.59
C ARG A 16 17.61 -6.73 -29.15
N SER A 17 16.56 -7.37 -29.68
CA SER A 17 15.18 -7.07 -29.30
C SER A 17 14.77 -7.71 -27.97
N GLU A 18 15.27 -8.92 -27.67
CA GLU A 18 15.10 -9.62 -26.39
C GLU A 18 15.83 -8.90 -25.25
N THR A 19 17.06 -8.46 -25.49
CA THR A 19 17.84 -7.67 -24.52
C THR A 19 17.13 -6.36 -24.15
N HIS A 20 16.65 -5.59 -25.14
CA HIS A 20 15.90 -4.35 -24.86
C HIS A 20 14.58 -4.61 -24.12
N PHE A 21 13.89 -5.71 -24.43
CA PHE A 21 12.65 -6.06 -23.73
C PHE A 21 12.93 -6.44 -22.27
N SER A 22 13.93 -7.28 -22.02
CA SER A 22 14.37 -7.66 -20.67
C SER A 22 14.79 -6.43 -19.84
N THR A 23 15.59 -5.51 -20.42
CA THR A 23 15.96 -4.26 -19.73
C THR A 23 14.73 -3.41 -19.39
N SER A 24 13.76 -3.31 -20.30
CA SER A 24 12.52 -2.57 -20.05
C SER A 24 11.71 -3.20 -18.92
N LEU A 25 11.62 -4.53 -18.84
CA LEU A 25 10.91 -5.22 -17.75
C LEU A 25 11.61 -5.01 -16.41
N ALA A 26 12.95 -5.09 -16.37
CA ALA A 26 13.72 -4.82 -15.16
C ALA A 26 13.52 -3.37 -14.66
N GLN A 27 13.54 -2.39 -15.56
CA GLN A 27 13.24 -1.00 -15.20
C GLN A 27 11.82 -0.81 -14.69
N THR A 28 10.84 -1.43 -15.33
CA THR A 28 9.44 -1.41 -14.86
C THR A 28 9.31 -1.98 -13.45
N ARG A 29 9.97 -3.12 -13.19
CA ARG A 29 9.99 -3.75 -11.87
C ARG A 29 10.53 -2.80 -10.80
N ASP A 30 11.67 -2.16 -11.05
CA ASP A 30 12.28 -1.21 -10.11
C ASP A 30 11.40 0.03 -9.89
N ASN A 31 10.72 0.50 -10.94
CA ASN A 31 9.75 1.59 -10.83
C ASN A 31 8.54 1.20 -9.96
N PHE A 32 7.99 -0.01 -10.15
CA PHE A 32 6.89 -0.51 -9.31
C PHE A 32 7.31 -0.70 -7.86
N LEU A 33 8.51 -1.23 -7.60
CA LEU A 33 9.05 -1.34 -6.24
C LEU A 33 9.19 0.04 -5.59
N SER A 34 9.72 1.02 -6.31
CA SER A 34 9.81 2.40 -5.84
C SER A 34 8.43 3.00 -5.55
N ARG A 35 7.43 2.69 -6.38
CA ARG A 35 6.05 3.14 -6.17
C ARG A 35 5.42 2.50 -4.95
N ILE A 36 5.63 1.20 -4.73
CA ILE A 36 5.17 0.48 -3.52
C ILE A 36 5.73 1.14 -2.26
N ILE A 37 7.02 1.47 -2.23
CA ILE A 37 7.65 2.15 -1.09
C ILE A 37 6.98 3.51 -0.83
N ASN A 38 6.75 4.30 -1.88
CA ASN A 38 6.09 5.60 -1.78
C ASN A 38 4.64 5.47 -1.28
N LEU A 39 3.89 4.49 -1.78
CA LEU A 39 2.51 4.23 -1.36
C LEU A 39 2.44 3.75 0.10
N HIS A 40 3.37 2.92 0.55
CA HIS A 40 3.47 2.56 1.96
C HIS A 40 3.74 3.78 2.85
N SER A 41 4.65 4.67 2.45
CA SER A 41 4.90 5.92 3.15
C SER A 41 3.63 6.80 3.21
N LEU A 42 2.92 6.93 2.09
CA LEU A 42 1.66 7.67 2.03
C LEU A 42 0.57 7.04 2.92
N GLY A 43 0.43 5.71 2.91
CA GLY A 43 -0.50 5.00 3.79
C GLY A 43 -0.21 5.24 5.27
N LEU A 44 1.08 5.28 5.66
CA LEU A 44 1.48 5.64 7.03
C LEU A 44 1.14 7.09 7.36
N LYS A 45 1.31 8.02 6.42
CA LYS A 45 0.89 9.42 6.59
C LYS A 45 -0.63 9.52 6.75
N CYS A 46 -1.40 8.82 5.92
CA CYS A 46 -2.87 8.75 6.06
C CYS A 46 -3.27 8.26 7.45
N LYS A 47 -2.64 7.18 7.95
CA LYS A 47 -2.91 6.67 9.30
C LYS A 47 -2.68 7.71 10.39
N LYS A 48 -1.53 8.40 10.36
CA LYS A 48 -1.24 9.50 11.29
C LYS A 48 -2.23 10.66 11.14
N GLY A 49 -2.62 10.99 9.91
CA GLY A 49 -3.61 12.01 9.62
C GLY A 49 -5.00 11.66 10.15
N ILE A 50 -5.40 10.39 10.09
CA ILE A 50 -6.65 9.88 10.69
C ILE A 50 -6.60 10.06 12.20
N GLU A 51 -5.52 9.62 12.86
CA GLU A 51 -5.34 9.78 14.31
C GLU A 51 -5.41 11.26 14.73
N ASN A 52 -4.75 12.16 13.98
CA ASN A 52 -4.80 13.60 14.22
C ASN A 52 -6.22 14.17 14.02
N SER A 53 -6.91 13.74 12.97
CA SER A 53 -8.28 14.18 12.67
C SER A 53 -9.27 13.72 13.76
N ILE A 54 -9.07 12.51 14.29
CA ILE A 54 -9.84 11.97 15.43
C ILE A 54 -9.62 12.84 16.68
N ARG A 55 -8.37 13.16 17.02
CA ARG A 55 -8.04 14.05 18.16
C ARG A 55 -8.67 15.43 18.02
N GLN A 56 -8.71 15.96 16.81
CA GLN A 56 -9.33 17.26 16.49
C GLN A 56 -10.85 17.18 16.30
N LYS A 57 -11.47 16.00 16.46
CA LYS A 57 -12.90 15.74 16.22
C LYS A 57 -13.36 16.09 14.80
N ASN A 58 -12.45 16.05 13.83
CA ASN A 58 -12.76 16.28 12.42
C ASN A 58 -13.11 14.96 11.71
N ARG A 59 -14.36 14.51 11.89
CA ARG A 59 -14.87 13.25 11.29
C ARG A 59 -14.75 13.25 9.76
N GLN A 60 -15.05 14.38 9.11
CA GLN A 60 -15.08 14.44 7.64
C GLN A 60 -13.71 14.18 7.02
N VAL A 61 -12.65 14.80 7.55
CA VAL A 61 -11.28 14.58 7.08
C VAL A 61 -10.79 13.18 7.44
N ALA A 62 -11.17 12.65 8.61
CA ALA A 62 -10.82 11.29 9.00
C ALA A 62 -11.39 10.23 8.04
N VAL A 63 -12.67 10.34 7.68
CA VAL A 63 -13.33 9.44 6.70
C VAL A 63 -12.68 9.55 5.32
N LEU A 64 -12.39 10.78 4.88
CA LEU A 64 -11.74 11.00 3.59
C LEU A 64 -10.33 10.39 3.54
N LEU A 65 -9.53 10.58 4.59
CA LEU A 65 -8.21 9.95 4.70
C LEU A 65 -8.30 8.43 4.77
N LYS A 66 -9.35 7.88 5.39
CA LYS A 66 -9.59 6.45 5.42
C LYS A 66 -9.94 5.89 4.04
N LEU A 67 -10.77 6.58 3.27
CA LEU A 67 -11.07 6.19 1.89
C LEU A 67 -9.84 6.28 0.99
N LYS A 68 -9.02 7.32 1.15
CA LYS A 68 -7.72 7.43 0.48
C LYS A 68 -6.81 6.26 0.86
N GLN A 69 -6.78 5.85 2.13
CA GLN A 69 -6.01 4.69 2.60
C GLN A 69 -6.50 3.38 1.95
N ILE A 70 -7.81 3.13 1.90
CA ILE A 70 -8.39 1.94 1.26
C ILE A 70 -7.97 1.87 -0.21
N TYR A 71 -8.03 3.00 -0.93
CA TYR A 71 -7.59 3.06 -2.32
C TYR A 71 -6.10 2.75 -2.48
N ILE A 72 -5.26 3.29 -1.60
CA ILE A 72 -3.81 2.99 -1.58
C ILE A 72 -3.57 1.50 -1.34
N ASP A 73 -4.30 0.88 -0.42
CA ASP A 73 -4.16 -0.55 -0.12
C ASP A 73 -4.56 -1.43 -1.33
N SER A 74 -5.63 -1.07 -2.06
CA SER A 74 -5.98 -1.73 -3.33
C SER A 74 -4.84 -1.63 -4.35
N LYS A 75 -4.30 -0.41 -4.54
CA LYS A 75 -3.20 -0.20 -5.50
C LYS A 75 -1.91 -0.88 -5.10
N LEU A 76 -1.63 -1.01 -3.80
CA LEU A 76 -0.50 -1.82 -3.32
C LEU A 76 -0.68 -3.30 -3.64
N HIS A 77 -1.90 -3.83 -3.57
CA HIS A 77 -2.19 -5.21 -3.94
C HIS A 77 -1.98 -5.44 -5.44
N GLU A 78 -2.59 -4.59 -6.27
CA GLU A 78 -2.48 -4.65 -7.74
C GLU A 78 -1.01 -4.55 -8.21
N LEU A 79 -0.22 -3.64 -7.62
CA LEU A 79 1.20 -3.53 -7.96
C LEU A 79 2.02 -4.77 -7.61
N ARG A 80 1.68 -5.46 -6.51
CA ARG A 80 2.38 -6.71 -6.14
C ARG A 80 2.07 -7.81 -7.16
N GLU A 81 0.84 -7.91 -7.63
CA GLU A 81 0.46 -8.85 -8.69
C GLU A 81 1.16 -8.50 -10.01
N MET A 82 1.24 -7.21 -10.36
CA MET A 82 1.95 -6.76 -11.55
C MET A 82 3.46 -7.02 -11.49
N ILE A 83 4.09 -6.86 -10.31
CA ILE A 83 5.49 -7.28 -10.13
C ILE A 83 5.64 -8.77 -10.33
N ALA A 84 4.76 -9.60 -9.79
CA ALA A 84 4.83 -11.05 -9.99
C ALA A 84 4.72 -11.43 -11.47
N GLN A 85 3.87 -10.74 -12.24
CA GLN A 85 3.76 -10.93 -13.69
C GLN A 85 5.04 -10.49 -14.43
N VAL A 86 5.64 -9.36 -14.02
CA VAL A 86 6.90 -8.87 -14.59
C VAL A 86 8.04 -9.83 -14.28
N ASP A 87 8.15 -10.31 -13.04
CA ASP A 87 9.15 -11.29 -12.61
C ASP A 87 9.00 -12.60 -13.40
N PHE A 88 7.78 -13.10 -13.55
CA PHE A 88 7.49 -14.26 -14.39
C PHE A 88 7.96 -14.05 -15.84
N CYS A 89 7.75 -12.86 -16.41
CA CYS A 89 8.21 -12.57 -17.77
C CYS A 89 9.71 -12.35 -17.91
N ILE A 90 10.40 -11.93 -16.86
CA ILE A 90 11.86 -11.87 -16.83
C ILE A 90 12.43 -13.30 -16.82
N GLU A 91 11.85 -14.19 -16.02
CA GLU A 91 12.25 -15.61 -15.95
C GLU A 91 11.92 -16.39 -17.24
N ASN A 92 10.79 -16.08 -17.88
CA ASN A 92 10.26 -16.79 -19.05
C ASN A 92 10.26 -15.91 -20.32
N LEU A 93 11.39 -15.24 -20.58
CA LEU A 93 11.49 -14.20 -21.61
C LEU A 93 11.04 -14.68 -23.01
N SER A 94 11.38 -15.92 -23.40
CA SER A 94 11.05 -16.47 -24.72
C SER A 94 9.55 -16.69 -24.93
N GLU A 95 8.80 -16.96 -23.86
CA GLU A 95 7.35 -17.10 -23.87
C GLU A 95 6.67 -15.73 -23.88
N CYS A 96 7.09 -14.83 -22.98
CA CYS A 96 6.54 -13.47 -22.90
C CYS A 96 6.89 -12.58 -24.11
N GLN A 97 7.95 -12.90 -24.86
CA GLN A 97 8.28 -12.21 -26.11
C GLN A 97 7.10 -12.23 -27.10
N LYS A 98 6.33 -13.33 -27.14
CA LYS A 98 5.17 -13.50 -28.03
C LYS A 98 4.01 -12.58 -27.66
N SER A 99 3.87 -12.27 -26.38
CA SER A 99 2.83 -11.40 -25.81
C SER A 99 3.35 -10.02 -25.40
N LYS A 100 4.59 -9.65 -25.79
CA LYS A 100 5.26 -8.39 -25.42
C LYS A 100 4.37 -7.16 -25.52
N LYS A 101 3.63 -7.02 -26.63
CA LYS A 101 2.75 -5.85 -26.84
C LYS A 101 1.63 -5.78 -25.81
N ALA A 102 1.04 -6.91 -25.44
CA ALA A 102 -0.02 -6.98 -24.44
C ALA A 102 0.53 -6.67 -23.04
N ILE A 103 1.66 -7.27 -22.67
CA ILE A 103 2.32 -7.02 -21.38
C ILE A 103 2.70 -5.54 -21.23
N MET A 104 3.31 -4.95 -22.26
CA MET A 104 3.66 -3.52 -22.23
C MET A 104 2.43 -2.62 -22.18
N LYS A 105 1.30 -3.05 -22.78
CA LYS A 105 0.03 -2.30 -22.69
C LYS A 105 -0.48 -2.30 -21.24
N LEU A 106 -0.54 -3.46 -20.59
CA LEU A 106 -0.96 -3.59 -19.19
C LEU A 106 -0.06 -2.77 -18.26
N ILE A 107 1.26 -2.83 -18.44
CA ILE A 107 2.22 -2.02 -17.66
C ILE A 107 1.95 -0.52 -17.84
N ASN A 108 1.63 -0.07 -19.06
CA ASN A 108 1.37 1.33 -19.32
C ASN A 108 0.02 1.79 -18.74
N GLU A 109 -1.00 0.96 -18.83
CA GLU A 109 -2.31 1.19 -18.20
C GLU A 109 -2.15 1.35 -16.69
N GLU A 110 -1.45 0.42 -16.05
CA GLU A 110 -1.16 0.49 -14.61
C GLU A 110 -0.39 1.75 -14.24
N ASN A 111 0.65 2.10 -15.00
CA ASN A 111 1.43 3.32 -14.75
C ASN A 111 0.58 4.60 -14.86
N GLN A 112 -0.42 4.64 -15.75
CA GLN A 112 -1.35 5.76 -15.84
C GLN A 112 -2.24 5.83 -14.60
N GLU A 113 -2.77 4.69 -14.14
CA GLU A 113 -3.57 4.64 -12.92
C GLU A 113 -2.76 5.06 -11.68
N LEU A 114 -1.46 4.77 -11.64
CA LEU A 114 -0.58 5.23 -10.57
C LEU A 114 -0.38 6.75 -10.51
N THR A 115 -0.76 7.50 -11.54
CA THR A 115 -0.74 8.98 -11.53
C THR A 115 -2.00 9.61 -10.91
N HIS A 116 -2.95 8.78 -10.46
CA HIS A 116 -4.22 9.23 -9.91
C HIS A 116 -4.05 10.23 -8.75
N VAL A 117 -4.97 11.19 -8.65
CA VAL A 117 -4.92 12.30 -7.68
C VAL A 117 -4.87 11.78 -6.23
N LEU A 118 -5.58 10.69 -5.92
CA LEU A 118 -5.57 10.10 -4.58
C LEU A 118 -4.23 9.50 -4.16
N LEU A 119 -3.29 9.28 -5.08
CA LEU A 119 -1.97 8.76 -4.77
C LEU A 119 -0.92 9.88 -4.60
N LYS A 120 -1.35 11.15 -4.62
CA LYS A 120 -0.49 12.29 -4.30
C LYS A 120 -0.26 12.37 -2.80
N ASP A 121 0.93 12.85 -2.43
CA ASP A 121 1.33 13.10 -1.05
C ASP A 121 0.80 14.45 -0.57
N ASP A 122 -0.49 14.48 -0.27
CA ASP A 122 -1.29 15.68 0.04
C ASP A 122 -1.96 15.62 1.41
N VAL A 123 -1.55 14.67 2.27
CA VAL A 123 -2.18 14.43 3.58
C VAL A 123 -2.13 15.70 4.44
N ASP A 124 -1.01 16.41 4.45
CA ASP A 124 -0.89 17.65 5.21
C ASP A 124 -1.85 18.74 4.70
N LEU A 125 -2.06 18.81 3.37
CA LEU A 125 -3.04 19.73 2.77
C LEU A 125 -4.47 19.37 3.18
N LEU A 126 -4.81 18.08 3.22
CA LEU A 126 -6.11 17.62 3.73
C LEU A 126 -6.31 17.98 5.20
N LEU A 127 -5.26 17.89 6.02
CA LEU A 127 -5.30 18.26 7.43
C LEU A 127 -5.45 19.78 7.66
N THR A 128 -4.97 20.63 6.74
CA THR A 128 -5.26 22.08 6.80
C THR A 128 -6.73 22.45 6.57
N ASN A 129 -7.56 21.46 6.20
CA ASN A 129 -9.00 21.59 6.04
C ASN A 129 -9.44 22.62 4.97
N SER A 130 -8.69 22.71 3.87
CA SER A 130 -9.06 23.53 2.71
C SER A 130 -10.35 22.98 2.07
N LYS A 131 -11.43 23.77 2.14
CA LYS A 131 -12.77 23.35 1.69
C LYS A 131 -12.80 22.94 0.22
N ASP A 132 -12.23 23.77 -0.66
CA ASP A 132 -12.25 23.53 -2.11
C ASP A 132 -11.48 22.26 -2.46
N TYR A 133 -10.39 22.01 -1.75
CA TYR A 133 -9.56 20.84 -1.97
C TYR A 133 -10.25 19.56 -1.49
N ILE A 134 -10.85 19.58 -0.29
CA ILE A 134 -11.64 18.46 0.23
C ILE A 134 -12.77 18.10 -0.72
N GLU A 135 -13.50 19.09 -1.24
CA GLU A 135 -14.60 18.87 -2.17
C GLU A 135 -14.11 18.25 -3.49
N SER A 136 -12.96 18.68 -3.99
CA SER A 136 -12.35 18.08 -5.18
C SER A 136 -11.98 16.61 -4.96
N ILE A 137 -11.42 16.28 -3.79
CA ILE A 137 -11.01 14.91 -3.45
C ILE A 137 -12.24 14.01 -3.23
N LYS A 138 -13.30 14.52 -2.58
CA LYS A 138 -14.58 13.79 -2.45
C LYS A 138 -15.17 13.43 -3.81
N LYS A 139 -15.13 14.35 -4.78
CA LYS A 139 -15.59 14.06 -6.14
C LYS A 139 -14.79 12.95 -6.81
N GLU A 140 -13.47 12.93 -6.63
CA GLU A 140 -12.63 11.85 -7.17
C GLU A 140 -12.92 10.51 -6.47
N ILE A 141 -13.10 10.50 -5.15
CA ILE A 141 -13.51 9.30 -4.40
C ILE A 141 -14.86 8.77 -4.88
N GLY A 142 -15.82 9.66 -5.14
CA GLY A 142 -17.14 9.29 -5.64
C GLY A 142 -17.12 8.57 -6.99
N LYS A 143 -16.10 8.82 -7.84
CA LYS A 143 -15.91 8.12 -9.11
C LYS A 143 -15.36 6.69 -8.94
N LEU A 144 -14.73 6.40 -7.81
CA LEU A 144 -14.04 5.14 -7.55
C LEU A 144 -14.93 4.08 -6.87
N HIS A 145 -16.19 4.41 -6.58
CA HIS A 145 -17.16 3.50 -5.95
C HIS A 145 -16.63 2.80 -4.68
N LEU A 146 -15.80 3.50 -3.90
CA LEU A 146 -15.28 3.00 -2.63
C LEU A 146 -16.41 2.89 -1.59
N ASP A 147 -16.30 1.93 -0.66
CA ASP A 147 -17.29 1.73 0.40
C ASP A 147 -17.16 2.80 1.50
N GLU A 148 -17.81 3.93 1.25
CA GLU A 148 -17.89 5.07 2.18
C GLU A 148 -18.51 4.68 3.52
N LYS A 149 -19.53 3.81 3.52
CA LYS A 149 -20.22 3.40 4.75
C LYS A 149 -19.32 2.58 5.66
N SER A 150 -18.56 1.64 5.09
CA SER A 150 -17.60 0.86 5.86
C SER A 150 -16.51 1.75 6.46
N ALA A 151 -15.99 2.72 5.69
CA ALA A 151 -15.02 3.68 6.18
C ALA A 151 -15.58 4.55 7.33
N GLU A 152 -16.83 5.00 7.21
CA GLU A 152 -17.52 5.75 8.26
C GLU A 152 -17.67 4.95 9.55
N ILE A 153 -18.08 3.69 9.46
CA ILE A 153 -18.25 2.80 10.61
C ILE A 153 -16.91 2.60 11.33
N GLU A 154 -15.83 2.38 10.60
CA GLU A 154 -14.50 2.17 11.20
C GLU A 154 -14.00 3.44 11.90
N ILE A 155 -14.18 4.61 11.29
CA ILE A 155 -13.83 5.90 11.92
C ILE A 155 -14.70 6.17 13.15
N GLU A 156 -15.98 5.84 13.10
CA GLU A 156 -16.89 6.01 14.24
C GLU A 156 -16.50 5.11 15.41
N HIS A 157 -16.12 3.86 15.14
CA HIS A 157 -15.57 2.96 16.14
C HIS A 157 -14.27 3.51 16.75
N LEU A 158 -13.33 3.99 15.92
CA LEU A 158 -12.07 4.58 16.41
C LEU A 158 -12.31 5.84 17.26
N LEU A 159 -13.28 6.68 16.87
CA LEU A 159 -13.72 7.82 17.67
C LEU A 159 -14.23 7.36 19.04
N GLN A 160 -15.16 6.39 19.08
CA GLN A 160 -15.72 5.87 20.33
C GLN A 160 -14.63 5.31 21.27
N VAL A 161 -13.69 4.52 20.74
CA VAL A 161 -12.56 3.98 21.51
C VAL A 161 -11.69 5.11 22.09
N SER A 162 -11.36 6.12 21.29
CA SER A 162 -10.54 7.26 21.74
C SER A 162 -11.20 8.06 22.87
N PHE A 163 -12.54 8.17 22.87
CA PHE A 163 -13.29 8.83 23.95
C PHE A 163 -13.21 8.04 25.27
N VAL A 164 -13.30 6.71 25.22
CA VAL A 164 -13.18 5.84 26.40
C VAL A 164 -11.79 5.95 27.03
N GLU A 165 -10.73 5.99 26.22
CA GLU A 165 -9.36 6.14 26.71
C GLU A 165 -9.12 7.51 27.36
N SER A 166 -9.62 8.59 26.76
CA SER A 166 -9.51 9.95 27.34
C SER A 166 -10.27 10.13 28.65
N ALA A 167 -11.37 9.39 28.87
CA ALA A 167 -12.10 9.38 30.14
C ALA A 167 -11.37 8.57 31.24
N SER A 168 -10.40 7.74 30.86
CA SER A 168 -9.64 6.86 31.75
C SER A 168 -8.33 7.47 32.28
N GLU A 169 -8.03 8.75 31.98
CA GLU A 169 -6.96 9.53 32.65
C GLU A 169 -7.25 9.81 34.15
N GLY A 170 -8.14 9.04 34.77
CA GLY A 170 -8.27 8.94 36.22
C GLY A 170 -7.21 8.00 36.79
N THR A 171 -6.13 8.57 37.33
CA THR A 171 -5.16 7.97 38.26
C THR A 171 -4.97 6.44 38.16
N PHE A 172 -3.92 6.00 37.47
CA PHE A 172 -3.47 4.60 37.52
C PHE A 172 -3.11 4.20 38.98
N LYS A 173 -4.07 3.68 39.74
CA LYS A 173 -3.79 3.01 41.01
C LYS A 173 -3.19 1.64 40.70
N ARG A 174 -1.85 1.58 40.72
CA ARG A 174 -1.10 0.32 40.69
C ARG A 174 -1.61 -0.58 41.82
N ARG A 175 -2.26 -1.71 41.49
CA ARG A 175 -2.72 -2.68 42.50
C ARG A 175 -1.48 -3.26 43.19
N LYS A 176 -1.26 -2.90 44.46
CA LYS A 176 -0.32 -3.62 45.33
C LYS A 176 -0.97 -4.94 45.72
N TYR A 177 -0.45 -6.04 45.21
CA TYR A 177 -0.78 -7.35 45.77
C TYR A 177 -0.09 -7.45 47.14
N SER A 178 -0.87 -7.41 48.21
CA SER A 178 -0.38 -7.78 49.54
C SER A 178 -0.07 -9.28 49.51
N ARG A 179 1.21 -9.63 49.60
CA ARG A 179 1.65 -11.01 49.77
C ARG A 179 1.11 -11.47 51.12
N ILE A 180 0.07 -12.29 51.12
CA ILE A 180 -0.41 -12.95 52.34
C ILE A 180 0.68 -13.93 52.73
N GLU A 181 1.51 -13.58 53.71
CA GLU A 181 2.39 -14.51 54.39
C GLU A 181 1.50 -15.50 55.12
N ARG A 182 1.33 -16.69 54.53
CA ARG A 182 0.77 -17.84 55.24
C ARG A 182 1.78 -18.24 56.31
N ASN A 183 1.56 -17.79 57.54
CA ASN A 183 2.22 -18.34 58.70
C ASN A 183 1.87 -19.83 58.80
N LEU A 184 2.80 -20.68 58.36
CA LEU A 184 2.82 -22.09 58.69
C LEU A 184 3.37 -22.21 60.11
N THR A 185 2.48 -22.27 61.09
CA THR A 185 2.83 -22.74 62.43
C THR A 185 2.98 -24.26 62.39
N TYR A 186 4.16 -24.74 62.79
CA TYR A 186 4.45 -26.12 63.16
C TYR A 186 3.72 -26.50 64.45
#